data_AF-A0A920QAK7-F1
#
_entry.id   AF-A0A920QAK7-F1
#
_cell.length_a   1.000
_cell.length_b   1.000
_cell.length_c   1.000
_cell.angle_alpha   90.00
_cell.angle_beta   90.00
_cell.angle_gamma   90.00
#
_symmetry.space_group_name_H-M   'P 1'
#
loop_
_entity.id
_entity.type
_entity.pdbx_description
1 polymer ?
#
loop_
_entity_poly.entity_id
_entity_poly.type
_entity_poly.pdbx_seq_one_letter_code
_entity_poly.pdbx_strand_id
1 'polypeptide(L)'
;MHQMSHYGSDLDDVNNTEELSVTVAASIIDQLMDHSMAVGLASNGDQTHIYRPDSSEEQRGRLMETLSEVRAYGQRPLGDFIYSVGGHLNQFNALTVVTSSVDLQWAVSLNDLRNQGVEVAVVLVDRSSFGSTTDMQIPLEGPHR
;
A
#
# COMPACT_ATOMS: atom_id res chain seq x y z
N MET A 1 -9.23 27.65 43.39
CA MET A 1 -8.91 26.23 43.63
C MET A 1 -10.17 25.40 43.45
N HIS A 2 -10.36 24.81 42.26
CA HIS A 2 -10.93 23.47 42.10
C HIS A 2 -10.70 23.00 40.67
N GLN A 3 -10.10 21.83 40.62
CA GLN A 3 -9.64 21.04 39.50
C GLN A 3 -10.85 20.51 38.71
N MET A 4 -10.89 20.76 37.41
CA MET A 4 -11.70 19.94 36.50
C MET A 4 -10.74 19.12 35.68
N SER A 5 -10.62 17.85 36.08
CA SER A 5 -10.04 16.77 35.30
C SER A 5 -10.63 16.81 33.89
N HIS A 6 -9.79 17.16 32.91
CA HIS A 6 -10.09 16.85 31.52
C HIS A 6 -10.06 15.33 31.40
N TYR A 7 -11.26 14.77 31.32
CA TYR A 7 -11.53 13.39 30.96
C TYR A 7 -10.88 13.08 29.60
N GLY A 8 -10.25 11.92 29.50
CA GLY A 8 -9.68 11.43 28.26
C GLY A 8 -10.75 11.29 27.19
N SER A 9 -10.46 11.84 26.01
CA SER A 9 -11.17 11.58 24.75
C SER A 9 -10.22 11.78 23.56
N ASP A 10 -9.00 11.24 23.65
CA ASP A 10 -7.97 11.30 22.58
C ASP A 10 -7.53 9.89 22.12
N LEU A 11 -8.38 8.86 22.22
CA LEU A 11 -7.93 7.46 22.11
C LEU A 11 -8.73 6.52 21.20
N ASP A 12 -9.58 7.05 20.31
CA ASP A 12 -10.36 6.21 19.36
C ASP A 12 -10.13 6.58 17.88
N ASP A 13 -8.92 7.00 17.50
CA ASP A 13 -8.53 7.23 16.09
C ASP A 13 -7.43 6.25 15.61
N VAL A 14 -7.35 5.07 16.25
CA VAL A 14 -6.42 3.95 15.91
C VAL A 14 -7.01 3.08 14.78
N ASN A 15 -7.74 3.70 13.86
CA ASN A 15 -8.36 3.02 12.73
C ASN A 15 -8.26 3.96 11.52
N ASN A 16 -7.04 4.28 11.12
CA ASN A 16 -6.79 5.05 9.89
C ASN A 16 -6.42 4.08 8.77
N THR A 17 -6.85 4.37 7.53
CA THR A 17 -6.46 3.62 6.34
C THR A 17 -4.95 3.49 6.16
N GLU A 18 -4.15 4.40 6.71
CA GLU A 18 -2.69 4.27 6.80
C GLU A 18 -2.28 3.03 7.60
N GLU A 19 -2.73 2.90 8.85
CA GLU A 19 -2.40 1.80 9.75
C GLU A 19 -2.87 0.45 9.20
N LEU A 20 -4.08 0.42 8.61
CA LEU A 20 -4.57 -0.79 7.93
C LEU A 20 -3.72 -1.13 6.70
N SER A 21 -3.33 -0.14 5.88
CA SER A 21 -2.47 -0.38 4.72
C SER A 21 -1.10 -0.91 5.12
N VAL A 22 -0.51 -0.34 6.18
CA VAL A 22 0.77 -0.79 6.75
C VAL A 22 0.64 -2.22 7.30
N THR A 23 -0.41 -2.52 8.06
CA THR A 23 -0.65 -3.86 8.63
C THR A 23 -0.82 -4.92 7.54
N VAL A 24 -1.59 -4.60 6.49
CA VAL A 24 -1.78 -5.47 5.32
C VAL A 24 -0.46 -5.70 4.60
N ALA A 25 0.30 -4.63 4.32
CA ALA A 25 1.59 -4.73 3.65
C ALA A 25 2.59 -5.58 4.47
N ALA A 26 2.68 -5.37 5.78
CA ALA A 26 3.52 -6.15 6.68
C ALA A 26 3.13 -7.63 6.64
N SER A 27 1.83 -7.94 6.75
CA SER A 27 1.33 -9.32 6.72
C SER A 27 1.67 -10.03 5.40
N ILE A 28 1.56 -9.33 4.27
CA ILE A 28 1.91 -9.87 2.95
C ILE A 28 3.42 -10.13 2.86
N ILE A 29 4.25 -9.16 3.28
CA ILE A 29 5.72 -9.30 3.26
C ILE A 29 6.14 -10.48 4.13
N ASP A 30 5.63 -10.56 5.36
CA ASP A 30 5.97 -11.65 6.27
C ASP A 30 5.58 -12.99 5.69
N GLN A 31 4.35 -13.11 5.18
CA GLN A 31 3.87 -14.35 4.60
C GLN A 31 4.71 -14.80 3.39
N LEU A 32 5.12 -13.89 2.53
CA LEU A 32 5.93 -14.21 1.35
C LEU A 32 7.36 -14.57 1.72
N MET A 33 7.98 -13.82 2.65
CA MET A 33 9.34 -14.10 3.12
C MET A 33 9.41 -15.41 3.91
N ASP A 34 8.35 -15.81 4.62
CA ASP A 34 8.25 -17.12 5.28
C ASP A 34 8.28 -18.27 4.26
N HIS A 35 7.80 -18.03 3.03
CA HIS A 35 7.92 -18.96 1.91
C HIS A 35 9.25 -18.83 1.15
N SER A 36 10.25 -18.14 1.73
CA SER A 36 11.57 -17.90 1.11
C SER A 36 11.51 -17.12 -0.20
N MET A 37 10.45 -16.34 -0.43
CA MET A 37 10.35 -15.48 -1.61
C MET A 37 11.17 -14.21 -1.39
N ALA A 38 11.84 -13.74 -2.44
CA ALA A 38 12.51 -12.44 -2.41
C ALA A 38 11.44 -11.33 -2.46
N VAL A 39 11.45 -10.44 -1.46
CA VAL A 39 10.45 -9.37 -1.35
C VAL A 39 11.15 -8.02 -1.29
N GLY A 40 10.65 -7.09 -2.11
CA GLY A 40 11.05 -5.70 -2.13
C GLY A 40 9.91 -4.81 -1.65
N LEU A 41 10.17 -3.53 -1.46
CA LEU A 41 9.17 -2.56 -1.03
C LEU A 41 9.36 -1.26 -1.78
N ALA A 42 8.27 -0.72 -2.31
CA ALA A 42 8.23 0.63 -2.84
C ALA A 42 7.11 1.39 -2.11
N SER A 43 7.47 2.39 -1.32
CA SER A 43 6.52 3.21 -0.56
C SER A 43 6.39 4.61 -1.16
N ASN A 44 5.15 5.05 -1.34
CA ASN A 44 4.78 6.39 -1.80
C ASN A 44 4.13 7.16 -0.63
N GLY A 45 4.96 7.68 0.27
CA GLY A 45 4.53 8.45 1.44
C GLY A 45 5.16 9.85 1.48
N ASP A 46 5.35 10.36 2.70
CA ASP A 46 6.17 11.54 2.99
C ASP A 46 7.59 11.41 2.38
N GLN A 47 8.13 10.18 2.40
CA GLN A 47 9.39 9.81 1.79
C GLN A 47 9.20 8.65 0.82
N THR A 48 9.91 8.73 -0.32
CA THR A 48 9.96 7.63 -1.29
C THR A 48 11.04 6.65 -0.89
N HIS A 49 10.63 5.43 -0.54
CA HIS A 49 11.52 4.32 -0.24
C HIS A 49 11.39 3.25 -1.33
N ILE A 50 12.52 2.80 -1.90
CA ILE A 50 12.53 1.73 -2.90
C ILE A 50 13.63 0.72 -2.54
N TYR A 51 13.21 -0.46 -2.14
CA TYR A 51 14.04 -1.61 -1.85
C TYR A 51 13.80 -2.69 -2.91
N ARG A 52 14.89 -3.20 -3.50
CA ARG A 52 14.81 -4.30 -4.46
C ARG A 52 14.49 -5.61 -3.73
N PRO A 53 13.88 -6.60 -4.41
CA PRO A 53 13.60 -7.90 -3.82
C PRO A 53 14.85 -8.60 -3.31
N ASP A 54 14.81 -9.01 -2.05
CA ASP A 54 15.81 -9.83 -1.36
C ASP A 54 15.09 -10.72 -0.34
N SER A 55 15.65 -11.89 -0.02
CA SER A 55 15.03 -12.89 0.89
C SER A 55 15.76 -13.01 2.23
N SER A 56 16.71 -12.13 2.52
CA SER A 56 17.49 -12.13 3.77
C SER A 56 16.67 -11.64 4.97
N GLU A 57 17.05 -12.10 6.16
CA GLU A 57 16.45 -11.64 7.41
C GLU A 57 16.73 -10.15 7.69
N GLU A 58 17.90 -9.68 7.25
CA GLU A 58 18.25 -8.26 7.32
C GLU A 58 17.29 -7.41 6.45
N GLN A 59 16.96 -7.90 5.26
CA GLN A 59 15.95 -7.25 4.42
C GLN A 59 14.60 -7.20 5.13
N ARG A 60 14.14 -8.32 5.72
CA ARG A 60 12.87 -8.34 6.47
C ARG A 60 12.82 -7.24 7.53
N GLY A 61 13.87 -7.16 8.36
CA GLY A 61 13.98 -6.13 9.39
C GLY A 61 13.88 -4.70 8.82
N ARG A 62 14.62 -4.42 7.74
CA ARG A 62 14.59 -3.12 7.05
C ARG A 62 13.20 -2.78 6.48
N LEU A 63 12.50 -3.76 5.92
CA LEU A 63 11.15 -3.54 5.37
C LEU A 63 10.16 -3.20 6.49
N MET A 64 10.24 -3.89 7.64
CA MET A 64 9.36 -3.64 8.79
C MET A 64 9.66 -2.31 9.48
N GLU A 65 10.94 -1.94 9.59
CA GLU A 65 11.36 -0.62 10.07
C GLU A 65 10.81 0.48 9.17
N THR A 66 10.98 0.34 7.85
CA THR A 66 10.42 1.30 6.88
C THR A 66 8.91 1.42 7.03
N LEU A 67 8.18 0.30 7.10
CA LEU A 67 6.72 0.31 7.25
C LEU A 67 6.26 1.00 8.54
N SER A 68 7.07 0.96 9.60
CA SER A 68 6.78 1.64 10.87
C SER A 68 6.94 3.16 10.79
N GLU A 69 7.75 3.65 9.83
CA GLU A 69 8.03 5.08 9.63
C GLU A 69 7.14 5.74 8.57
N VAL A 70 6.62 4.96 7.62
CA VAL A 70 5.86 5.47 6.47
C VAL A 70 4.64 6.26 6.93
N ARG A 71 4.50 7.47 6.39
CA ARG A 71 3.29 8.29 6.53
C ARG A 71 2.65 8.56 5.17
N ALA A 72 1.33 8.49 5.09
CA ALA A 72 0.54 8.69 3.88
C ALA A 72 0.35 10.19 3.52
N TYR A 73 1.40 11.02 3.68
CA TYR A 73 1.40 12.45 3.35
C TYR A 73 1.99 12.77 1.96
N GLY A 74 2.28 11.75 1.17
CA GLY A 74 2.85 11.89 -0.17
C GLY A 74 1.95 12.67 -1.13
N GLN A 75 2.54 13.57 -1.91
CA GLN A 75 1.82 14.39 -2.91
C GLN A 75 1.90 13.81 -4.33
N ARG A 76 2.70 12.75 -4.53
CA ARG A 76 2.90 12.14 -5.85
C ARG A 76 1.70 11.24 -6.19
N PRO A 77 1.07 11.42 -7.37
CA PRO A 77 0.02 10.52 -7.85
C PRO A 77 0.51 9.07 -7.93
N LEU A 78 -0.35 8.12 -7.55
CA LEU A 78 0.02 6.70 -7.52
C LEU A 78 0.42 6.15 -8.90
N GLY A 79 -0.23 6.62 -9.97
CA GLY A 79 0.12 6.22 -11.34
C GLY A 79 1.56 6.57 -11.72
N ASP A 80 1.99 7.79 -11.42
CA ASP A 80 3.38 8.25 -11.66
C ASP A 80 4.38 7.44 -10.84
N PHE A 81 4.02 7.12 -9.60
CA PHE A 81 4.84 6.28 -8.74
C PHE A 81 5.01 4.87 -9.32
N ILE A 82 3.91 4.22 -9.72
CA ILE A 82 3.92 2.90 -10.37
C ILE A 82 4.76 2.93 -11.63
N TYR A 83 4.66 3.97 -12.45
CA TYR A 83 5.49 4.11 -13.65
C TYR A 83 6.99 4.16 -13.31
N SER A 84 7.35 4.89 -12.26
CA SER A 84 8.75 5.00 -11.81
C SER A 84 9.32 3.68 -11.28
N VAL A 85 8.50 2.89 -10.57
CA VAL A 85 8.87 1.56 -10.08
C VAL A 85 8.90 0.55 -11.23
N GLY A 86 7.93 0.66 -12.14
CA GLY A 86 7.71 -0.22 -13.28
C GLY A 86 8.91 -0.39 -14.20
N GLY A 87 9.74 0.65 -14.35
CA GLY A 87 11.00 0.57 -15.11
C GLY A 87 12.00 -0.47 -14.59
N HIS A 88 11.81 -0.98 -13.37
CA HIS A 88 12.65 -2.03 -12.78
C HIS A 88 11.98 -3.41 -12.77
N LEU A 89 10.72 -3.51 -13.18
CA LEU A 89 9.95 -4.74 -13.18
C LEU A 89 9.97 -5.39 -14.57
N ASN A 90 9.85 -6.70 -14.58
CA ASN A 90 9.73 -7.52 -15.78
C ASN A 90 8.85 -8.75 -15.49
N GLN A 91 8.63 -9.59 -16.50
CA GLN A 91 7.81 -10.80 -16.44
C GLN A 91 8.12 -11.83 -15.33
N PHE A 92 9.27 -11.72 -14.65
CA PHE A 92 9.64 -12.58 -13.53
C PHE A 92 9.31 -11.96 -12.16
N ASN A 93 8.69 -10.78 -12.16
CA ASN A 93 8.31 -10.06 -10.95
C ASN A 93 6.79 -10.06 -10.79
N ALA A 94 6.35 -10.08 -9.54
CA ALA A 94 4.99 -9.76 -9.16
C ALA A 94 4.97 -8.40 -8.45
N LEU A 95 3.93 -7.61 -8.71
CA LEU A 95 3.67 -6.33 -8.07
C LEU A 95 2.35 -6.42 -7.31
N THR A 96 2.40 -6.31 -5.98
CA THR A 96 1.21 -6.13 -5.16
C THR A 96 1.11 -4.67 -4.75
N VAL A 97 0.03 -3.99 -5.14
CA VAL A 97 -0.23 -2.60 -4.77
C VAL A 97 -1.24 -2.55 -3.64
N VAL A 98 -0.84 -2.01 -2.49
CA VAL A 98 -1.75 -1.70 -1.37
C VAL A 98 -2.03 -0.20 -1.42
N THR A 99 -3.30 0.19 -1.56
CA THR A 99 -3.65 1.61 -1.65
C THR A 99 -5.04 1.92 -1.11
N SER A 100 -5.17 3.10 -0.50
CA SER A 100 -6.46 3.72 -0.17
C SER A 100 -6.85 4.83 -1.17
N SER A 101 -6.12 5.00 -2.28
CA SER A 101 -6.38 6.06 -3.26
C SER A 101 -7.69 5.81 -4.02
N VAL A 102 -8.55 6.84 -4.08
CA VAL A 102 -9.80 6.82 -4.86
C VAL A 102 -9.61 7.25 -6.32
N ASP A 103 -8.48 7.88 -6.64
CA ASP A 103 -8.12 8.20 -8.02
C ASP A 103 -7.87 6.90 -8.78
N LEU A 104 -8.53 6.67 -9.93
CA LEU A 104 -8.40 5.44 -10.73
C LEU A 104 -7.33 5.52 -11.82
N GLN A 105 -6.63 6.64 -11.98
CA GLN A 105 -5.62 6.80 -13.03
C GLN A 105 -4.47 5.77 -12.94
N TRP A 106 -4.18 5.26 -11.73
CA TRP A 106 -3.18 4.20 -11.55
C TRP A 106 -3.55 2.87 -12.22
N ALA A 107 -4.83 2.61 -12.50
CA ALA A 107 -5.26 1.38 -13.16
C ALA A 107 -4.70 1.26 -14.58
N VAL A 108 -4.49 2.40 -15.26
CA VAL A 108 -3.85 2.45 -16.58
C VAL A 108 -2.39 1.99 -16.48
N SER A 109 -1.64 2.53 -15.51
CA SER A 109 -0.24 2.15 -15.28
C SER A 109 -0.08 0.67 -14.93
N LEU A 110 -1.02 0.08 -14.20
CA LEU A 110 -1.02 -1.36 -13.91
C LEU A 110 -1.35 -2.22 -15.14
N ASN A 111 -2.26 -1.76 -16.00
CA ASN A 111 -2.55 -2.45 -17.25
C ASN A 111 -1.31 -2.52 -18.16
N ASP A 112 -0.53 -1.44 -18.22
CA ASP A 112 0.71 -1.40 -19.00
C ASP A 112 1.76 -2.39 -18.47
N LEU A 113 1.87 -2.55 -17.15
CA LEU A 113 2.76 -3.55 -16.54
C LEU A 113 2.28 -4.99 -16.80
N ARG A 114 0.98 -5.24 -16.71
CA ARG A 114 0.40 -6.54 -17.05
C ARG A 114 0.65 -6.92 -18.51
N ASN A 115 0.56 -5.96 -19.43
CA ASN A 115 0.88 -6.17 -20.84
C ASN A 115 2.36 -6.50 -21.08
N GLN A 116 3.25 -6.10 -20.16
CA GLN A 116 4.67 -6.47 -20.16
C GLN A 116 4.94 -7.82 -19.48
N GLY A 117 3.90 -8.53 -19.06
CA GLY A 117 3.99 -9.85 -18.43
C GLY A 117 4.22 -9.82 -16.92
N VAL A 118 4.18 -8.65 -16.28
CA VAL A 118 4.27 -8.52 -14.81
C VAL A 118 2.97 -9.03 -14.18
N GLU A 119 3.07 -9.90 -13.19
CA GLU A 119 1.89 -10.31 -12.41
C GLU A 119 1.49 -9.17 -11.46
N VAL A 120 0.22 -8.75 -11.50
CA VAL A 120 -0.25 -7.60 -10.72
C VAL A 120 -1.42 -8.01 -9.84
N ALA A 121 -1.31 -7.72 -8.55
CA ALA A 121 -2.40 -7.81 -7.57
C ALA A 121 -2.63 -6.44 -6.91
N VAL A 122 -3.87 -6.15 -6.54
CA VAL A 122 -4.23 -4.89 -5.87
C VAL A 122 -5.04 -5.19 -4.62
N VAL A 123 -4.64 -4.59 -3.51
CA VAL A 123 -5.39 -4.57 -2.25
C VAL A 123 -5.88 -3.15 -2.03
N LEU A 124 -7.19 -2.96 -2.19
CA LEU A 124 -7.84 -1.67 -1.94
C LEU A 124 -8.26 -1.58 -0.48
N VAL A 125 -7.76 -0.56 0.20
CA VAL A 125 -8.13 -0.26 1.58
C VAL A 125 -9.25 0.78 1.54
N ASP A 126 -10.47 0.32 1.83
CA ASP A 126 -11.67 1.15 1.76
C ASP A 126 -11.71 2.19 2.90
N ARG A 127 -11.77 3.47 2.53
CA ARG A 127 -11.92 4.59 3.46
C ARG A 127 -13.34 4.70 4.03
N SER A 128 -14.35 4.14 3.34
CA SER A 128 -15.75 4.22 3.75
C SER A 128 -16.01 3.46 5.06
N SER A 129 -15.27 2.37 5.29
CA SER A 129 -15.30 1.57 6.53
C SER A 129 -14.76 2.32 7.76
N PHE A 130 -14.20 3.53 7.56
CA PHE A 130 -13.61 4.40 8.58
C PHE A 130 -14.25 5.80 8.61
N GLY A 131 -15.45 5.98 8.04
CA GLY A 131 -16.22 7.22 8.12
C GLY A 131 -16.06 8.19 6.94
N SER A 132 -15.45 7.78 5.83
CA SER A 132 -15.42 8.60 4.60
C SER A 132 -16.76 8.54 3.85
N THR A 133 -17.27 9.69 3.39
CA THR A 133 -18.51 9.78 2.60
C THR A 133 -18.34 9.39 1.12
N THR A 134 -17.12 9.05 0.71
CA THR A 134 -16.81 8.62 -0.66
C THR A 134 -16.77 7.10 -0.71
N ASP A 135 -17.87 6.53 -1.18
CA ASP A 135 -18.05 5.09 -1.38
C ASP A 135 -17.17 4.62 -2.56
N MET A 136 -16.29 3.63 -2.37
CA MET A 136 -15.57 2.95 -3.46
C MET A 136 -16.42 1.81 -4.04
N GLN A 137 -17.69 2.09 -4.35
CA GLN A 137 -18.53 1.13 -5.07
C GLN A 137 -18.08 1.07 -6.53
N ILE A 138 -17.29 0.05 -6.84
CA ILE A 138 -17.01 -0.41 -8.20
C ILE A 138 -18.23 -1.22 -8.66
N PRO A 139 -18.97 -0.81 -9.70
CA PRO A 139 -19.80 -1.76 -10.43
C PRO A 139 -18.84 -2.72 -11.15
N LEU A 140 -18.68 -3.92 -10.61
CA LEU A 140 -18.05 -5.03 -11.31
C LEU A 140 -18.99 -5.53 -12.43
N GLU A 141 -19.27 -4.67 -13.41
CA GLU A 141 -19.87 -5.11 -14.66
C GLU A 141 -18.73 -5.42 -15.63
N GLY A 142 -18.32 -6.70 -15.65
CA GLY A 142 -17.44 -7.21 -16.68
C GLY A 142 -18.12 -7.10 -18.06
N PRO A 143 -17.39 -6.73 -19.13
CA PRO A 143 -17.98 -6.73 -20.46
C PRO A 143 -18.23 -8.18 -20.88
N HIS A 144 -19.51 -8.56 -20.95
CA HIS A 144 -19.93 -9.71 -21.72
C HIS A 144 -19.65 -9.44 -23.20
N ARG A 145 -18.59 -10.05 -23.75
CA ARG A 145 -18.64 -10.63 -25.10
C ARG A 145 -17.51 -11.58 -25.40
#